data_AF-A0A354V165-F1
#
_entry.id   AF-A0A354V165-F1
#
_cell.length_a   1.000
_cell.length_b   1.000
_cell.length_c   1.000
_cell.angle_alpha   90.00
_cell.angle_beta   90.00
_cell.angle_gamma   90.00
#
_symmetry.space_group_name_H-M   'P 1'
#
loop_
_entity.id
_entity.type
_entity.pdbx_description
1 polymer ?
#
loop_
_entity_poly.entity_id
_entity_poly.type
_entity_poly.pdbx_seq_one_letter_code
_entity_poly.pdbx_strand_id
1 'polypeptide(L)'
;MDRNIVYPGSIPLDTDLLTINLNTMTALGALIQATLGTSTVVDGLNCQPTSPPSMSVVVGAGSITQISPVDALAYGSIGANSLAQTVKMGISLGSCSFPIVAPVSAGQSISYIIEGAFQETDSDPLVLPYYNASNPAQSFSGPANSGAAQNTSRIQRVQLQVKAGQPANTGAQVTPAADNGWIGLYQISVAYGQTQITAANIQVIPTAPFLNWKLPALRPGVASGVMSFVSNGVFSVPPGVTQVEVEVWGGGSGSYASVPGLASGGGSAGGYAKRLVTGLVPGQAIAVTVGTGGVGGTTSGVAAGPGGTSSFGQIVSATGGSLNYLATSLAPENGATPAGIGIGGDVNFTGSAGLAGMLNQGGMGGAAPIGGGQNSGTSGNTGNFPGGGAAGAGTGAGGNTAFDGAAGGGGLVVVRW
;
A
#
# COMPACT_ATOMS: atom_id res chain seq x y z
N MET A 1 -26.21 8.80 -22.17
CA MET A 1 -27.51 8.83 -21.48
C MET A 1 -28.54 9.18 -22.51
N ASP A 2 -29.49 8.28 -22.74
CA ASP A 2 -30.58 8.50 -23.69
C ASP A 2 -31.58 9.50 -23.12
N ARG A 3 -32.17 10.33 -23.98
CA ARG A 3 -33.05 11.43 -23.60
C ARG A 3 -34.30 11.41 -24.46
N ASN A 4 -35.47 11.43 -23.81
CA ASN A 4 -36.74 11.61 -24.50
C ASN A 4 -36.84 13.06 -25.02
N ILE A 5 -37.38 13.23 -26.22
CA ILE A 5 -37.73 14.53 -26.79
C ILE A 5 -39.23 14.70 -26.67
N VAL A 6 -39.67 15.72 -25.94
CA VAL A 6 -41.09 16.09 -25.79
C VAL A 6 -41.32 17.40 -26.54
N TYR A 7 -42.40 17.45 -27.33
CA TYR A 7 -42.71 18.60 -28.19
C TYR A 7 -43.82 19.48 -27.59
N PRO A 8 -43.82 20.81 -27.88
CA PRO A 8 -44.94 21.67 -27.54
C PRO A 8 -46.27 21.14 -28.08
N GLY A 9 -47.29 21.05 -27.22
CA GLY A 9 -48.62 20.55 -27.59
C GLY A 9 -48.78 19.02 -27.55
N SER A 10 -47.72 18.25 -27.27
CA SER A 10 -47.85 16.81 -27.00
C SER A 10 -48.42 16.54 -25.60
N ILE A 11 -49.19 15.45 -25.47
CA ILE A 11 -49.72 14.99 -24.18
C ILE A 11 -48.58 14.30 -23.42
N PRO A 12 -48.19 14.79 -22.23
CA PRO A 12 -47.18 14.11 -21.42
C PRO A 12 -47.63 12.70 -21.04
N LEU A 13 -46.73 11.73 -21.22
CA LEU A 13 -46.94 10.36 -20.75
C LEU A 13 -46.19 10.16 -19.44
N ASP A 14 -46.69 9.26 -18.59
CA ASP A 14 -45.98 8.87 -17.37
C ASP A 14 -44.62 8.25 -17.70
N THR A 15 -44.52 7.54 -18.82
CA THR A 15 -43.26 7.00 -19.35
C THR A 15 -42.21 8.07 -19.63
N ASP A 16 -42.58 9.34 -19.88
CA ASP A 16 -41.60 10.41 -20.08
C ASP A 16 -40.78 10.66 -18.81
N LEU A 17 -41.42 10.63 -17.64
CA LEU A 17 -40.76 10.77 -16.35
C LEU A 17 -40.02 9.49 -15.95
N LEU A 18 -40.70 8.34 -16.10
CA LEU A 18 -40.14 7.04 -15.68
C LEU A 18 -38.88 6.70 -16.49
N THR A 19 -38.84 7.03 -17.78
CA THR A 19 -37.68 6.75 -18.65
C THR A 19 -36.46 7.58 -18.26
N ILE A 20 -36.65 8.83 -17.84
CA ILE A 20 -35.54 9.68 -17.37
C ILE A 20 -34.91 9.10 -16.09
N ASN A 21 -35.73 8.62 -15.16
CA ASN A 21 -35.24 7.96 -13.94
C ASN A 21 -34.45 6.69 -14.27
N LEU A 22 -35.00 5.84 -15.14
CA LEU A 22 -34.36 4.62 -15.62
C LEU A 22 -33.02 4.89 -16.33
N ASN A 23 -32.98 5.84 -17.25
CA ASN A 23 -31.78 6.21 -17.99
C ASN A 23 -30.72 6.83 -17.07
N THR A 24 -31.15 7.57 -16.05
CA THR A 24 -30.25 8.12 -15.02
C THR A 24 -29.60 7.00 -14.21
N MET A 25 -30.40 6.05 -13.70
CA MET A 25 -29.89 4.90 -12.96
C MET A 25 -28.92 4.07 -13.82
N THR A 26 -29.28 3.79 -15.07
CA THR A 26 -28.42 3.04 -16.00
C THR A 26 -27.11 3.76 -16.30
N ALA A 27 -27.15 5.09 -16.51
CA ALA A 27 -25.94 5.89 -16.75
C ALA A 27 -25.02 5.92 -15.52
N LEU A 28 -25.58 6.04 -14.31
CA LEU A 28 -24.83 5.94 -13.07
C LEU A 28 -24.23 4.53 -12.90
N GLY A 29 -24.99 3.49 -13.20
CA GLY A 29 -24.51 2.11 -13.17
C GLY A 29 -23.32 1.88 -14.11
N ALA A 30 -23.38 2.41 -15.33
CA ALA A 30 -22.26 2.35 -16.27
C ALA A 30 -21.01 3.09 -15.75
N LEU A 31 -21.18 4.25 -15.11
CA LEU A 31 -20.07 5.00 -14.49
C LEU A 31 -19.46 4.23 -13.30
N ILE A 32 -20.30 3.65 -12.43
CA ILE A 32 -19.86 2.84 -11.30
C ILE A 32 -19.12 1.61 -11.82
N GLN A 33 -19.65 0.94 -12.84
CA GLN A 33 -18.98 -0.21 -13.46
C GLN A 33 -17.63 0.14 -14.06
N ALA A 34 -17.50 1.30 -14.71
CA ALA A 34 -16.23 1.77 -15.27
C ALA A 34 -15.18 2.09 -14.19
N THR A 35 -15.60 2.42 -12.97
CA THR A 35 -14.71 2.85 -11.88
C THR A 35 -14.43 1.77 -10.84
N LEU A 36 -15.41 0.93 -10.52
CA LEU A 36 -15.36 -0.11 -9.48
C LEU A 36 -15.42 -1.54 -10.04
N GLY A 37 -15.70 -1.70 -11.34
CA GLY A 37 -15.92 -3.00 -11.97
C GLY A 37 -17.31 -3.58 -11.68
N THR A 38 -17.44 -4.90 -11.89
CA THR A 38 -18.72 -5.64 -11.73
C THR A 38 -18.81 -6.41 -10.41
N SER A 39 -17.72 -6.50 -9.65
CA SER A 39 -17.72 -7.12 -8.33
C SER A 39 -18.47 -6.26 -7.32
N THR A 40 -19.00 -6.88 -6.27
CA THR A 40 -19.62 -6.11 -5.20
C THR A 40 -18.57 -5.27 -4.48
N VAL A 41 -18.87 -4.00 -4.25
CA VAL A 41 -18.03 -3.07 -3.49
C VAL A 41 -18.86 -2.42 -2.40
N VAL A 42 -18.28 -2.28 -1.22
CA VAL A 42 -18.90 -1.63 -0.06
C VAL A 42 -18.12 -0.39 0.28
N ASP A 43 -18.82 0.67 0.65
CA ASP A 43 -18.22 1.93 1.06
C ASP A 43 -18.91 2.54 2.26
N GLY A 44 -18.14 3.12 3.19
CA GLY A 44 -18.65 3.62 4.46
C GLY A 44 -19.10 2.47 5.37
N LEU A 45 -20.35 2.50 5.81
CA LEU A 45 -20.95 1.48 6.70
C LEU A 45 -20.06 1.16 7.91
N ASN A 46 -19.43 2.19 8.48
CA ASN A 46 -18.51 2.02 9.60
C ASN A 46 -19.25 1.44 10.81
N CYS A 47 -18.83 0.26 11.26
CA CYS A 47 -19.33 -0.35 12.49
C CYS A 47 -18.52 0.15 13.68
N GLN A 48 -19.19 0.73 14.68
CA GLN A 48 -18.58 1.31 15.86
C GLN A 48 -19.39 0.92 17.11
N PRO A 49 -18.79 0.96 18.31
CA PRO A 49 -19.55 0.88 19.56
C PRO A 49 -20.53 2.05 19.69
N THR A 50 -21.57 1.88 20.52
CA THR A 50 -22.39 3.02 20.94
C THR A 50 -21.57 4.03 21.75
N SER A 51 -22.03 5.29 21.79
CA SER A 51 -21.50 6.32 22.67
C SER A 51 -22.64 6.88 23.55
N PRO A 52 -22.68 6.58 24.86
CA PRO A 52 -21.74 5.75 25.63
C PRO A 52 -21.74 4.26 25.25
N PRO A 53 -20.65 3.50 25.52
CA PRO A 53 -20.58 2.07 25.22
C PRO A 53 -21.65 1.25 25.93
N SER A 54 -22.27 0.33 25.19
CA SER A 54 -23.32 -0.58 25.65
C SER A 54 -23.21 -1.92 24.93
N MET A 55 -24.13 -2.84 25.19
CA MET A 55 -24.25 -4.12 24.46
C MET A 55 -24.94 -3.95 23.11
N SER A 56 -24.46 -2.99 22.32
CA SER A 56 -24.96 -2.69 20.98
C SER A 56 -23.84 -2.10 20.13
N VAL A 57 -23.94 -2.30 18.82
CA VAL A 57 -23.09 -1.62 17.82
C VAL A 57 -23.94 -0.71 16.96
N VAL A 58 -23.29 0.28 16.35
CA VAL A 58 -23.89 1.22 15.40
C VAL A 58 -23.14 1.10 14.09
N VAL A 59 -23.88 0.85 13.01
CA VAL A 59 -23.37 0.89 11.64
C VAL A 59 -23.78 2.21 11.02
N GLY A 60 -22.81 3.01 10.59
CA GLY A 60 -23.03 4.32 9.98
C GLY A 60 -23.60 4.27 8.56
N ALA A 61 -23.76 5.45 7.98
CA ALA A 61 -24.16 5.61 6.58
C ALA A 61 -23.12 5.01 5.61
N GLY A 62 -23.56 4.63 4.42
CA GLY A 62 -22.70 4.03 3.41
C GLY A 62 -23.47 3.46 2.22
N SER A 63 -22.78 2.69 1.38
CA SER A 63 -23.36 2.12 0.18
C SER A 63 -22.81 0.73 -0.14
N ILE A 64 -23.60 -0.02 -0.90
CA ILE A 64 -23.20 -1.29 -1.51
C ILE A 64 -23.51 -1.21 -3.00
N THR A 65 -22.56 -1.57 -3.85
CA THR A 65 -22.78 -1.67 -5.29
C THR A 65 -22.73 -3.12 -5.72
N GLN A 66 -23.65 -3.56 -6.57
CA GLN A 66 -23.60 -4.90 -7.15
C GLN A 66 -24.21 -4.92 -8.54
N ILE A 67 -23.80 -5.89 -9.36
CA ILE A 67 -24.47 -6.16 -10.63
C ILE A 67 -25.83 -6.81 -10.37
N SER A 68 -26.86 -6.34 -11.05
CA SER A 68 -28.24 -6.82 -10.93
C SER A 68 -29.00 -6.53 -12.22
N PRO A 69 -30.13 -7.22 -12.50
CA PRO A 69 -30.99 -6.82 -13.60
C PRO A 69 -31.42 -5.36 -13.52
N VAL A 70 -31.59 -4.71 -14.68
CA VAL A 70 -32.01 -3.30 -14.79
C VAL A 70 -33.32 -3.06 -14.03
N ASP A 71 -34.32 -3.92 -14.23
CA ASP A 71 -35.56 -3.90 -13.44
C ASP A 71 -36.15 -5.31 -13.39
N ALA A 72 -36.18 -5.93 -12.22
CA ALA A 72 -36.77 -7.26 -12.06
C ALA A 72 -38.31 -7.24 -12.12
N LEU A 73 -38.91 -6.11 -11.74
CA LEU A 73 -40.35 -5.84 -11.77
C LEU A 73 -40.62 -4.59 -12.62
N ALA A 74 -41.84 -4.47 -13.16
CA ALA A 74 -42.25 -3.28 -13.91
C ALA A 74 -42.07 -2.00 -13.07
N TYR A 75 -41.56 -0.94 -13.67
CA TYR A 75 -41.40 0.38 -13.04
C TYR A 75 -42.48 1.32 -13.56
N GLY A 76 -43.62 1.35 -12.88
CA GLY A 76 -44.83 2.02 -13.38
C GLY A 76 -45.29 1.39 -14.69
N SER A 77 -45.47 2.21 -15.73
CA SER A 77 -45.84 1.72 -17.08
C SER A 77 -44.66 1.18 -17.89
N ILE A 78 -43.42 1.27 -17.40
CA ILE A 78 -42.26 0.64 -18.03
C ILE A 78 -42.23 -0.83 -17.61
N GLY A 79 -42.24 -1.75 -18.59
CA GLY A 79 -42.16 -3.19 -18.34
C GLY A 79 -40.85 -3.61 -17.67
N ALA A 80 -40.87 -4.75 -16.99
CA ALA A 80 -39.67 -5.32 -16.38
C ALA A 80 -38.58 -5.59 -17.45
N ASN A 81 -37.32 -5.38 -17.07
CA ASN A 81 -36.15 -5.71 -17.88
C ASN A 81 -35.18 -6.55 -17.04
N SER A 82 -35.46 -7.85 -16.97
CA SER A 82 -34.70 -8.79 -16.15
C SER A 82 -33.45 -9.36 -16.85
N LEU A 83 -33.30 -9.12 -18.16
CA LEU A 83 -32.21 -9.67 -18.97
C LEU A 83 -31.00 -8.74 -19.02
N ALA A 84 -31.22 -7.43 -19.20
CA ALA A 84 -30.15 -6.46 -19.17
C ALA A 84 -29.60 -6.31 -17.75
N GLN A 85 -28.28 -6.26 -17.63
CA GLN A 85 -27.58 -6.09 -16.35
C GLN A 85 -27.04 -4.67 -16.22
N THR A 86 -27.10 -4.13 -15.01
CA THR A 86 -26.46 -2.86 -14.66
C THR A 86 -25.92 -2.94 -13.24
N VAL A 87 -24.88 -2.16 -12.93
CA VAL A 87 -24.46 -2.01 -11.53
C VAL A 87 -25.44 -1.09 -10.82
N LYS A 88 -26.08 -1.60 -9.78
CA LYS A 88 -26.98 -0.84 -8.90
C LYS A 88 -26.26 -0.47 -7.61
N MET A 89 -26.68 0.64 -7.02
CA MET A 89 -26.16 1.13 -5.74
C MET A 89 -27.28 1.18 -4.71
N GLY A 90 -27.13 0.41 -3.64
CA GLY A 90 -27.93 0.55 -2.44
C GLY A 90 -27.27 1.57 -1.53
N ILE A 91 -28.05 2.51 -0.99
CA ILE A 91 -27.55 3.54 -0.06
C ILE A 91 -28.21 3.38 1.31
N SER A 92 -27.46 3.63 2.38
CA SER A 92 -27.99 3.89 3.71
C SER A 92 -27.52 5.27 4.13
N LEU A 93 -28.46 6.18 4.37
CA LEU A 93 -28.17 7.58 4.72
C LEU A 93 -28.12 7.80 6.24
N GLY A 94 -28.68 6.88 7.01
CA GLY A 94 -28.73 6.92 8.47
C GLY A 94 -27.79 5.90 9.11
N SER A 95 -27.81 5.87 10.45
CA SER A 95 -27.15 4.81 11.21
C SER A 95 -28.17 3.76 11.67
N CYS A 96 -27.75 2.50 11.73
CA CYS A 96 -28.53 1.38 12.23
C CYS A 96 -27.85 0.81 13.48
N SER A 97 -28.62 0.56 14.55
CA SER A 97 -28.09 -0.02 15.78
C SER A 97 -28.53 -1.47 15.94
N PHE A 98 -27.60 -2.33 16.33
CA PHE A 98 -27.82 -3.75 16.51
C PHE A 98 -27.49 -4.17 17.95
N PRO A 99 -28.49 -4.60 18.74
CA PRO A 99 -28.24 -5.13 20.07
C PRO A 99 -27.52 -6.47 19.98
N ILE A 100 -26.60 -6.71 20.90
CA ILE A 100 -25.75 -7.90 20.96
C ILE A 100 -25.87 -8.52 22.34
N VAL A 101 -25.97 -9.85 22.42
CA VAL A 101 -26.16 -10.54 23.71
C VAL A 101 -24.87 -11.31 24.07
N ALA A 102 -24.41 -11.15 25.31
CA ALA A 102 -23.30 -11.93 25.84
C ALA A 102 -23.72 -13.41 26.02
N PRO A 103 -22.79 -14.37 25.92
CA PRO A 103 -23.11 -15.78 26.17
C PRO A 103 -23.46 -15.98 27.65
N VAL A 104 -24.27 -16.99 27.94
CA VAL A 104 -24.83 -17.23 29.30
C VAL A 104 -23.93 -18.09 30.21
N SER A 105 -22.93 -18.79 29.65
CA SER A 105 -22.08 -19.70 30.42
C SER A 105 -20.68 -19.12 30.63
N ALA A 106 -20.17 -19.21 31.85
CA ALA A 106 -18.82 -18.77 32.19
C ALA A 106 -17.75 -19.49 31.34
N GLY A 107 -16.74 -18.74 30.89
CA GLY A 107 -15.67 -19.25 30.03
C GLY A 107 -16.01 -19.34 28.54
N GLN A 108 -17.24 -18.97 28.14
CA GLN A 108 -17.65 -18.93 26.74
C GLN A 108 -17.53 -17.53 26.13
N SER A 109 -17.36 -17.51 24.81
CA SER A 109 -17.46 -16.35 23.93
C SER A 109 -18.32 -16.70 22.71
N ILE A 110 -18.89 -15.67 22.08
CA ILE A 110 -19.68 -15.79 20.86
C ILE A 110 -19.18 -14.76 19.84
N SER A 111 -19.14 -15.14 18.57
CA SER A 111 -18.92 -14.22 17.47
C SER A 111 -20.21 -13.95 16.73
N TYR A 112 -20.48 -12.67 16.48
CA TYR A 112 -21.56 -12.19 15.62
C TYR A 112 -20.97 -11.73 14.30
N ILE A 113 -21.77 -11.81 13.24
CA ILE A 113 -21.49 -11.19 11.95
C ILE A 113 -22.49 -10.07 11.69
N ILE A 114 -21.98 -8.90 11.30
CA ILE A 114 -22.77 -7.86 10.64
C ILE A 114 -22.64 -8.11 9.15
N GLU A 115 -23.76 -8.27 8.48
CA GLU A 115 -23.82 -8.50 7.04
C GLU A 115 -24.73 -7.50 6.34
N GLY A 116 -24.39 -7.21 5.08
CA GLY A 116 -25.12 -6.27 4.24
C GLY A 116 -25.51 -6.88 2.91
N ALA A 117 -26.67 -6.45 2.38
CA ALA A 117 -27.15 -6.80 1.05
C ALA A 117 -27.75 -5.58 0.35
N PHE A 118 -27.72 -5.58 -0.97
CA PHE A 118 -28.52 -4.64 -1.76
C PHE A 118 -29.97 -5.08 -1.74
N GLN A 119 -30.88 -4.15 -1.46
CA GLN A 119 -32.31 -4.37 -1.54
C GLN A 119 -32.95 -3.39 -2.52
N GLU A 120 -33.81 -3.92 -3.38
CA GLU A 120 -34.71 -3.15 -4.23
C GLU A 120 -36.14 -3.57 -3.93
N THR A 121 -36.99 -2.62 -3.56
CA THR A 121 -38.38 -2.88 -3.20
C THR A 121 -39.26 -1.71 -3.59
N ASP A 122 -40.45 -2.02 -4.07
CA ASP A 122 -41.50 -1.02 -4.27
C ASP A 122 -42.22 -0.77 -2.94
N SER A 123 -42.59 0.49 -2.68
CA SER A 123 -43.21 0.90 -1.42
C SER A 123 -44.16 2.08 -1.59
N ASP A 124 -44.69 2.55 -0.45
CA ASP A 124 -45.64 3.67 -0.36
C ASP A 124 -46.88 3.46 -1.25
N PRO A 125 -47.65 2.37 -1.04
CA PRO A 125 -48.86 2.12 -1.80
C PRO A 125 -49.90 3.20 -1.52
N LEU A 126 -50.38 3.86 -2.58
CA LEU A 126 -51.39 4.91 -2.52
C LEU A 126 -52.46 4.71 -3.61
N VAL A 127 -53.71 5.02 -3.29
CA VAL A 127 -54.79 5.08 -4.30
C VAL A 127 -54.64 6.39 -5.06
N LEU A 128 -54.14 6.31 -6.29
CA LEU A 128 -53.85 7.48 -7.13
C LEU A 128 -55.09 7.92 -7.93
N PRO A 129 -55.28 9.22 -8.18
CA PRO A 129 -56.28 9.70 -9.11
C PRO A 129 -55.85 9.46 -10.58
N TYR A 130 -56.76 8.98 -11.42
CA TYR A 130 -56.54 8.72 -12.84
C TYR A 130 -57.46 9.58 -13.73
N TYR A 131 -57.00 9.94 -14.93
CA TYR A 131 -57.81 10.66 -15.90
C TYR A 131 -58.92 9.76 -16.47
N ASN A 132 -60.15 10.27 -16.50
CA ASN A 132 -61.29 9.60 -17.10
C ASN A 132 -61.64 10.24 -18.45
N ALA A 133 -61.26 9.58 -19.54
CA ALA A 133 -61.55 10.07 -20.89
C ALA A 133 -63.05 10.10 -21.23
N SER A 134 -63.87 9.26 -20.58
CA SER A 134 -65.32 9.20 -20.81
C SER A 134 -66.10 10.29 -20.08
N ASN A 135 -65.57 10.78 -18.94
CA ASN A 135 -66.14 11.89 -18.18
C ASN A 135 -65.03 12.69 -17.50
N PRO A 136 -64.45 13.69 -18.19
CA PRO A 136 -63.32 14.48 -17.67
C PRO A 136 -63.63 15.28 -16.40
N ALA A 137 -64.91 15.45 -16.03
CA ALA A 137 -65.30 16.11 -14.79
C ALA A 137 -65.12 15.22 -13.54
N GLN A 138 -64.82 13.93 -13.70
CA GLN A 138 -64.64 12.98 -12.60
C GLN A 138 -63.35 12.17 -12.78
N SER A 139 -62.42 12.29 -11.83
CA SER A 139 -61.25 11.41 -11.80
C SER A 139 -61.63 9.98 -11.38
N PHE A 140 -60.91 9.00 -11.91
CA PHE A 140 -60.93 7.64 -11.40
C PHE A 140 -60.12 7.53 -10.11
N SER A 141 -60.54 6.66 -9.20
CA SER A 141 -59.77 6.29 -8.00
C SER A 141 -59.08 4.95 -8.24
N GLY A 142 -57.76 4.96 -8.42
CA GLY A 142 -56.98 3.80 -8.84
C GLY A 142 -57.20 3.42 -10.31
N PRO A 143 -56.42 2.44 -10.83
CA PRO A 143 -56.52 2.00 -12.22
C PRO A 143 -57.93 1.53 -12.56
N ALA A 144 -58.46 2.00 -13.68
CA ALA A 144 -59.82 1.67 -14.14
C ALA A 144 -60.92 1.89 -13.07
N ASN A 145 -60.72 2.87 -12.17
CA ASN A 145 -61.63 3.17 -11.06
C ASN A 145 -61.84 2.02 -10.05
N SER A 146 -60.85 1.14 -9.92
CA SER A 146 -60.93 -0.06 -9.06
C SER A 146 -60.78 0.20 -7.56
N GLY A 147 -60.29 1.37 -7.17
CA GLY A 147 -59.90 1.66 -5.78
C GLY A 147 -58.60 0.99 -5.33
N ALA A 148 -57.90 0.27 -6.22
CA ALA A 148 -56.64 -0.39 -5.88
C ALA A 148 -55.50 0.62 -5.69
N ALA A 149 -54.74 0.45 -4.61
CA ALA A 149 -53.53 1.23 -4.36
C ALA A 149 -52.35 0.70 -5.22
N GLN A 150 -51.46 1.60 -5.61
CA GLN A 150 -50.23 1.28 -6.32
C GLN A 150 -49.03 1.90 -5.61
N ASN A 151 -47.91 1.18 -5.64
CA ASN A 151 -46.66 1.68 -5.08
C ASN A 151 -46.21 2.94 -5.82
N THR A 152 -45.77 3.93 -5.06
CA THR A 152 -45.39 5.25 -5.58
C THR A 152 -43.87 5.51 -5.53
N SER A 153 -43.12 4.60 -4.91
CA SER A 153 -41.67 4.69 -4.80
C SER A 153 -41.02 3.32 -5.06
N ARG A 154 -39.87 3.31 -5.75
CA ARG A 154 -38.94 2.18 -5.81
C ARG A 154 -37.70 2.55 -5.03
N ILE A 155 -37.45 1.83 -3.94
CA ILE A 155 -36.34 2.12 -3.04
C ILE A 155 -35.19 1.15 -3.32
N GLN A 156 -33.99 1.70 -3.51
CA GLN A 156 -32.72 0.98 -3.49
C GLN A 156 -31.95 1.32 -2.20
N ARG A 157 -31.69 0.34 -1.33
CA ARG A 157 -31.03 0.53 -0.03
C ARG A 157 -29.98 -0.53 0.24
N VAL A 158 -29.09 -0.21 1.18
CA VAL A 158 -28.35 -1.24 1.93
C VAL A 158 -29.30 -1.80 2.98
N GLN A 159 -29.57 -3.10 2.93
CA GLN A 159 -30.16 -3.83 4.04
C GLN A 159 -29.02 -4.33 4.93
N LEU A 160 -29.17 -4.14 6.25
CA LEU A 160 -28.19 -4.57 7.25
C LEU A 160 -28.85 -5.50 8.25
N GLN A 161 -28.15 -6.57 8.63
CA GLN A 161 -28.59 -7.44 9.71
C GLN A 161 -27.40 -7.94 10.53
N VAL A 162 -27.73 -8.44 11.72
CA VAL A 162 -26.78 -9.12 12.60
C VAL A 162 -27.18 -10.58 12.74
N LYS A 163 -26.20 -11.48 12.65
CA LYS A 163 -26.40 -12.91 12.89
C LYS A 163 -25.46 -13.42 13.97
N ALA A 164 -26.03 -14.16 14.91
CA ALA A 164 -25.31 -14.74 16.04
C ALA A 164 -24.67 -16.09 15.65
N GLY A 165 -23.47 -16.34 16.14
CA GLY A 165 -22.84 -17.67 16.07
C GLY A 165 -23.22 -18.56 17.24
N GLN A 166 -22.58 -19.72 17.28
CA GLN A 166 -22.71 -20.62 18.42
C GLN A 166 -21.72 -20.21 19.51
N PRO A 167 -22.15 -20.03 20.77
CA PRO A 167 -21.23 -19.86 21.89
C PRO A 167 -20.25 -21.04 21.98
N ALA A 168 -18.98 -20.75 22.18
CA ALA A 168 -17.93 -21.75 22.38
C ALA A 168 -16.95 -21.29 23.46
N ASN A 169 -16.05 -22.17 23.91
CA ASN A 169 -14.97 -21.77 24.81
C ASN A 169 -14.20 -20.59 24.20
N THR A 170 -13.86 -19.60 25.02
CA THR A 170 -13.11 -18.43 24.58
C THR A 170 -11.83 -18.84 23.84
N GLY A 171 -11.70 -18.36 22.60
CA GLY A 171 -10.63 -18.72 21.67
C GLY A 171 -11.03 -19.76 20.61
N ALA A 172 -12.16 -20.45 20.78
CA ALA A 172 -12.68 -21.46 19.86
C ALA A 172 -13.99 -21.04 19.14
N GLN A 173 -14.51 -19.83 19.42
CA GLN A 173 -15.71 -19.32 18.77
C GLN A 173 -15.47 -19.09 17.27
N VAL A 174 -16.46 -19.46 16.46
CA VAL A 174 -16.41 -19.34 14.99
C VAL A 174 -17.39 -18.28 14.52
N THR A 175 -16.96 -17.43 13.60
CA THR A 175 -17.83 -16.46 12.92
C THR A 175 -18.84 -17.20 12.05
N PRO A 176 -20.15 -16.90 12.13
CA PRO A 176 -21.13 -17.43 11.18
C PRO A 176 -20.79 -17.04 9.75
N ALA A 177 -21.07 -17.93 8.80
CA ALA A 177 -21.03 -17.59 7.38
C ALA A 177 -22.12 -16.55 7.03
N ALA A 178 -21.89 -15.72 6.03
CA ALA A 178 -22.91 -14.81 5.52
C ALA A 178 -24.09 -15.56 4.90
N ASP A 179 -25.28 -14.99 4.95
CA ASP A 179 -26.47 -15.55 4.31
C ASP A 179 -26.35 -15.50 2.78
N ASN A 180 -27.11 -16.35 2.07
CA ASN A 180 -27.08 -16.35 0.61
C ASN A 180 -27.58 -15.02 0.06
N GLY A 181 -26.77 -14.36 -0.79
CA GLY A 181 -27.04 -13.01 -1.28
C GLY A 181 -26.61 -11.88 -0.34
N TRP A 182 -26.01 -12.20 0.80
CA TRP A 182 -25.47 -11.25 1.77
C TRP A 182 -23.95 -11.32 1.82
N ILE A 183 -23.35 -10.22 2.27
CA ILE A 183 -21.90 -10.08 2.38
C ILE A 183 -21.55 -9.75 3.82
N GLY A 184 -20.65 -10.55 4.40
CA GLY A 184 -20.09 -10.29 5.72
C GLY A 184 -19.24 -9.02 5.72
N LEU A 185 -19.54 -8.10 6.62
CA LEU A 185 -18.84 -6.81 6.76
C LEU A 185 -17.93 -6.81 7.99
N TYR A 186 -18.48 -7.14 9.16
CA TYR A 186 -17.76 -7.10 10.43
C TYR A 186 -18.03 -8.35 11.26
N GLN A 187 -17.02 -8.76 12.01
CA GLN A 187 -17.14 -9.72 13.10
C GLN A 187 -17.11 -8.96 14.43
N ILE A 188 -18.00 -9.35 15.35
CA ILE A 188 -18.03 -8.81 16.72
C ILE A 188 -17.86 -9.98 17.68
N SER A 189 -16.82 -9.94 18.52
CA SER A 189 -16.57 -10.98 19.52
C SER A 189 -16.91 -10.50 20.92
N VAL A 190 -17.76 -11.26 21.61
CA VAL A 190 -18.27 -10.92 22.95
C VAL A 190 -18.07 -12.10 23.89
N ALA A 191 -17.51 -11.83 25.07
CA ALA A 191 -17.26 -12.82 26.12
C ALA A 191 -18.38 -12.86 27.17
N TYR A 192 -18.45 -13.94 27.94
CA TYR A 192 -19.35 -14.06 29.09
C TYR A 192 -19.19 -12.87 30.06
N GLY A 193 -20.32 -12.34 30.54
CA GLY A 193 -20.34 -11.25 31.52
C GLY A 193 -19.98 -9.87 30.97
N GLN A 194 -19.72 -9.75 29.66
CA GLN A 194 -19.44 -8.47 29.04
C GLN A 194 -20.69 -7.57 29.04
N THR A 195 -20.52 -6.31 29.44
CA THR A 195 -21.60 -5.32 29.54
C THR A 195 -21.46 -4.16 28.56
N GLN A 196 -20.35 -4.09 27.83
CA GLN A 196 -20.05 -3.05 26.85
C GLN A 196 -19.24 -3.62 25.70
N ILE A 197 -19.56 -3.20 24.47
CA ILE A 197 -18.74 -3.46 23.29
C ILE A 197 -17.77 -2.29 23.11
N THR A 198 -16.51 -2.59 22.81
CA THR A 198 -15.48 -1.59 22.49
C THR A 198 -14.96 -1.80 21.08
N ALA A 199 -14.15 -0.86 20.57
CA ALA A 199 -13.56 -1.00 19.25
C ALA A 199 -12.71 -2.29 19.10
N ALA A 200 -12.09 -2.76 20.19
CA ALA A 200 -11.31 -4.01 20.19
C ALA A 200 -12.15 -5.27 19.93
N ASN A 201 -13.47 -5.19 20.17
CA ASN A 201 -14.40 -6.31 19.92
C ASN A 201 -14.84 -6.39 18.46
N ILE A 202 -14.68 -5.31 17.68
CA ILE A 202 -15.18 -5.17 16.32
C ILE A 202 -14.01 -5.30 15.35
N GLN A 203 -14.10 -6.22 14.39
CA GLN A 203 -13.08 -6.44 13.37
C GLN A 203 -13.73 -6.49 11.99
N VAL A 204 -13.08 -5.92 10.98
CA VAL A 204 -13.52 -6.07 9.58
C VAL A 204 -13.26 -7.51 9.15
N ILE A 205 -14.22 -8.13 8.47
CA ILE A 205 -14.02 -9.48 7.93
C ILE A 205 -13.02 -9.40 6.77
N PRO A 206 -11.99 -10.26 6.69
CA PRO A 206 -10.97 -10.18 5.64
C PRO A 206 -11.52 -10.27 4.20
N THR A 207 -12.67 -10.92 4.01
CA THR A 207 -13.34 -11.05 2.71
C THR A 207 -14.34 -9.90 2.42
N ALA A 208 -14.49 -8.94 3.34
CA ALA A 208 -15.40 -7.82 3.15
C ALA A 208 -14.85 -6.89 2.04
N PRO A 209 -15.63 -6.60 0.98
CA PRO A 209 -15.14 -5.87 -0.18
C PRO A 209 -15.20 -4.34 0.04
N PHE A 210 -14.62 -3.86 1.14
CA PHE A 210 -14.56 -2.43 1.43
C PHE A 210 -13.63 -1.70 0.44
N LEU A 211 -14.06 -0.52 -0.01
CA LEU A 211 -13.22 0.37 -0.78
C LEU A 211 -12.17 1.01 0.13
N ASN A 212 -10.96 0.43 0.15
CA ASN A 212 -9.88 0.86 1.05
C ASN A 212 -9.35 2.28 0.74
N TRP A 213 -9.42 2.72 -0.51
CA TRP A 213 -8.87 3.99 -0.95
C TRP A 213 -9.85 4.76 -1.84
N LYS A 214 -10.08 6.01 -1.49
CA LYS A 214 -10.82 6.95 -2.35
C LYS A 214 -9.93 7.52 -3.43
N LEU A 215 -10.51 7.96 -4.56
CA LEU A 215 -9.78 8.52 -5.70
C LEU A 215 -8.72 9.58 -5.32
N PRO A 216 -8.97 10.53 -4.38
CA PRO A 216 -7.94 11.48 -3.96
C PRO A 216 -6.76 10.88 -3.16
N ALA A 217 -6.96 9.69 -2.58
CA ALA A 217 -5.95 8.93 -1.86
C ALA A 217 -5.20 7.93 -2.77
N LEU A 218 -5.59 7.80 -4.05
CA LEU A 218 -4.89 6.98 -5.06
C LEU A 218 -3.64 7.68 -5.66
N ARG A 219 -3.02 8.64 -4.95
CA ARG A 219 -1.90 9.44 -5.49
C ARG A 219 -0.57 8.69 -5.48
N PRO A 220 0.23 8.88 -6.55
CA PRO A 220 -0.10 8.53 -7.93
C PRO A 220 -0.04 7.00 -8.11
N GLY A 221 -0.73 6.48 -9.13
CA GLY A 221 -0.98 5.05 -9.35
C GLY A 221 0.19 4.13 -8.98
N VAL A 222 -0.15 3.00 -8.34
CA VAL A 222 0.79 2.00 -7.79
C VAL A 222 1.87 2.60 -6.89
N ALA A 223 1.48 2.96 -5.67
CA ALA A 223 2.35 3.13 -4.51
C ALA A 223 3.75 3.75 -4.78
N SER A 224 3.91 4.77 -5.63
CA SER A 224 5.26 5.19 -6.00
C SER A 224 5.97 5.92 -4.87
N GLY A 225 6.91 5.27 -4.19
CA GLY A 225 7.68 5.84 -3.09
C GLY A 225 9.17 5.57 -3.22
N VAL A 226 10.00 6.40 -2.59
CA VAL A 226 11.46 6.24 -2.55
C VAL A 226 11.92 6.38 -1.10
N MET A 227 12.77 5.44 -0.66
CA MET A 227 13.43 5.49 0.64
C MET A 227 14.90 5.17 0.49
N SER A 228 15.76 6.00 1.08
CA SER A 228 17.21 5.84 1.06
C SER A 228 17.75 5.61 2.46
N PHE A 229 18.62 4.61 2.60
CA PHE A 229 19.29 4.26 3.85
C PHE A 229 20.78 4.60 3.75
N VAL A 230 21.23 5.54 4.57
CA VAL A 230 22.65 5.89 4.77
C VAL A 230 23.21 5.34 6.08
N SER A 231 22.38 4.59 6.82
CA SER A 231 22.73 3.85 8.02
C SER A 231 21.79 2.64 8.15
N ASN A 232 22.13 1.68 9.01
CA ASN A 232 21.30 0.48 9.22
C ASN A 232 19.86 0.85 9.59
N GLY A 233 18.91 0.06 9.10
CA GLY A 233 17.49 0.30 9.34
C GLY A 233 16.62 -0.89 8.98
N VAL A 234 15.32 -0.63 8.93
CA VAL A 234 14.32 -1.62 8.51
C VAL A 234 13.41 -0.95 7.50
N PHE A 235 13.18 -1.62 6.38
CA PHE A 235 12.15 -1.25 5.43
C PHE A 235 10.87 -2.04 5.75
N SER A 236 9.82 -1.33 6.16
CA SER A 236 8.49 -1.92 6.33
C SER A 236 7.72 -1.77 5.02
N VAL A 237 7.37 -2.89 4.39
CA VAL A 237 6.66 -2.91 3.10
C VAL A 237 5.33 -2.15 3.23
N PRO A 238 5.12 -1.05 2.50
CA PRO A 238 3.91 -0.25 2.65
C PRO A 238 2.64 -0.99 2.23
N PRO A 239 1.45 -0.55 2.69
CA PRO A 239 0.17 -1.10 2.25
C PRO A 239 0.04 -1.08 0.71
N GLY A 240 -0.36 -2.22 0.14
CA GLY A 240 -0.57 -2.36 -1.32
C GLY A 240 0.71 -2.58 -2.14
N VAL A 241 1.88 -2.67 -1.51
CA VAL A 241 3.16 -2.93 -2.19
C VAL A 241 3.47 -4.43 -2.16
N THR A 242 3.67 -5.02 -3.33
CA THR A 242 4.07 -6.44 -3.48
C THR A 242 5.38 -6.63 -4.23
N GLN A 243 5.98 -5.53 -4.69
CA GLN A 243 7.26 -5.52 -5.38
C GLN A 243 7.99 -4.20 -5.14
N VAL A 244 9.31 -4.22 -5.13
CA VAL A 244 10.18 -3.03 -5.03
C VAL A 244 11.41 -3.19 -5.92
N GLU A 245 11.93 -2.09 -6.46
CA GLU A 245 13.27 -2.02 -7.02
C GLU A 245 14.25 -1.59 -5.92
N VAL A 246 15.34 -2.34 -5.75
CA VAL A 246 16.38 -2.05 -4.75
C VAL A 246 17.71 -1.84 -5.44
N GLU A 247 18.42 -0.78 -5.06
CA GLU A 247 19.82 -0.54 -5.39
C GLU A 247 20.68 -0.56 -4.13
N VAL A 248 21.82 -1.24 -4.17
CA VAL A 248 22.71 -1.46 -3.03
C VAL A 248 24.15 -1.15 -3.43
N TRP A 249 24.82 -0.30 -2.66
CA TRP A 249 26.25 0.00 -2.75
C TRP A 249 26.98 -0.43 -1.49
N GLY A 250 28.07 -1.18 -1.62
CA GLY A 250 28.98 -1.46 -0.51
C GLY A 250 29.82 -0.23 -0.14
N GLY A 251 30.38 -0.21 1.07
CA GLY A 251 31.33 0.84 1.49
C GLY A 251 32.67 0.71 0.78
N GLY A 252 33.35 1.84 0.52
CA GLY A 252 34.73 1.83 0.04
C GLY A 252 35.73 1.55 1.16
N SER A 253 36.91 1.03 0.84
CA SER A 253 37.98 0.88 1.83
C SER A 253 38.64 2.23 2.15
N GLY A 254 39.24 2.32 3.34
CA GLY A 254 40.16 3.40 3.64
C GLY A 254 41.49 3.22 2.89
N SER A 255 42.33 4.25 2.97
CA SER A 255 43.72 4.24 2.51
C SER A 255 44.68 4.23 3.70
N TYR A 256 45.89 3.70 3.50
CA TYR A 256 46.93 3.75 4.53
C TYR A 256 47.46 5.19 4.69
N ALA A 257 48.09 5.46 5.82
CA ALA A 257 48.97 6.62 5.93
C ALA A 257 50.18 6.43 5.03
N SER A 258 50.75 7.53 4.54
CA SER A 258 52.07 7.48 3.92
C SER A 258 53.14 7.31 4.99
N VAL A 259 54.32 6.87 4.58
CA VAL A 259 55.52 6.84 5.43
C VAL A 259 56.60 7.70 4.78
N PRO A 260 57.64 8.14 5.52
CA PRO A 260 58.73 8.90 4.93
C PRO A 260 59.32 8.16 3.73
N GLY A 261 59.33 8.80 2.57
CA GLY A 261 59.81 8.24 1.31
C GLY A 261 58.77 7.51 0.46
N LEU A 262 57.64 7.07 1.03
CA LEU A 262 56.68 6.20 0.33
C LEU A 262 55.24 6.71 0.49
N ALA A 263 54.63 7.12 -0.63
CA ALA A 263 53.21 7.48 -0.68
C ALA A 263 52.32 6.24 -0.47
N SER A 264 51.10 6.43 0.03
CA SER A 264 50.10 5.37 0.11
C SER A 264 49.36 5.19 -1.20
N GLY A 265 49.01 3.95 -1.53
CA GLY A 265 47.99 3.63 -2.52
C GLY A 265 46.60 4.08 -2.06
N GLY A 266 45.69 4.21 -3.03
CA GLY A 266 44.28 4.49 -2.78
C GLY A 266 43.52 3.25 -2.31
N GLY A 267 42.42 3.48 -1.61
CA GLY A 267 41.42 2.48 -1.23
C GLY A 267 40.61 1.98 -2.42
N SER A 268 39.99 0.81 -2.30
CA SER A 268 39.14 0.21 -3.33
C SER A 268 37.68 0.58 -3.09
N ALA A 269 36.89 0.61 -4.15
CA ALA A 269 35.46 0.90 -4.04
C ALA A 269 34.65 -0.32 -3.61
N GLY A 270 33.47 -0.08 -3.04
CA GLY A 270 32.43 -1.08 -2.85
C GLY A 270 31.77 -1.51 -4.17
N GLY A 271 31.09 -2.65 -4.13
CA GLY A 271 30.32 -3.16 -5.25
C GLY A 271 28.98 -2.47 -5.41
N TYR A 272 28.25 -2.85 -6.45
CA TYR A 272 26.87 -2.41 -6.69
C TYR A 272 25.99 -3.56 -7.14
N ALA A 273 24.77 -3.64 -6.59
CA ALA A 273 23.75 -4.56 -7.06
C ALA A 273 22.40 -3.87 -7.18
N LYS A 274 21.64 -4.24 -8.22
CA LYS A 274 20.26 -3.78 -8.45
C LYS A 274 19.35 -4.96 -8.68
N ARG A 275 18.16 -4.95 -8.06
CA ARG A 275 17.18 -6.04 -8.16
C ARG A 275 15.73 -5.53 -8.15
N LEU A 276 14.88 -6.12 -9.00
CA LEU A 276 13.44 -6.11 -8.79
C LEU A 276 13.06 -7.26 -7.84
N VAL A 277 12.64 -6.91 -6.63
CA VAL A 277 12.17 -7.85 -5.62
C VAL A 277 10.65 -7.97 -5.76
N THR A 278 10.15 -9.18 -5.98
CA THR A 278 8.72 -9.48 -6.10
C THR A 278 8.26 -10.42 -4.98
N GLY A 279 6.95 -10.57 -4.79
CA GLY A 279 6.39 -11.46 -3.77
C GLY A 279 6.48 -10.93 -2.35
N LEU A 280 6.56 -9.60 -2.19
CA LEU A 280 6.55 -8.95 -0.89
C LEU A 280 5.14 -8.93 -0.29
N VAL A 281 5.09 -8.99 1.03
CA VAL A 281 3.82 -8.94 1.78
C VAL A 281 3.71 -7.57 2.47
N PRO A 282 2.60 -6.82 2.31
CA PRO A 282 2.38 -5.59 3.06
C PRO A 282 2.56 -5.76 4.57
N GLY A 283 3.31 -4.86 5.19
CA GLY A 283 3.68 -4.91 6.61
C GLY A 283 4.90 -5.78 6.93
N GLN A 284 5.45 -6.52 5.96
CA GLN A 284 6.69 -7.27 6.14
C GLN A 284 7.85 -6.32 6.47
N ALA A 285 8.63 -6.65 7.50
CA ALA A 285 9.84 -5.92 7.87
C ALA A 285 11.06 -6.58 7.22
N ILE A 286 11.83 -5.80 6.47
CA ILE A 286 13.07 -6.25 5.81
C ILE A 286 14.24 -5.48 6.40
N ALA A 287 15.19 -6.19 7.00
CA ALA A 287 16.40 -5.58 7.54
C ALA A 287 17.25 -4.97 6.42
N VAL A 288 17.70 -3.73 6.60
CA VAL A 288 18.59 -3.04 5.67
C VAL A 288 19.92 -2.80 6.38
N THR A 289 20.99 -3.37 5.84
CA THR A 289 22.35 -3.15 6.33
C THR A 289 23.04 -2.16 5.40
N VAL A 290 23.63 -1.11 5.96
CA VAL A 290 24.45 -0.15 5.21
C VAL A 290 25.89 -0.29 5.69
N GLY A 291 26.76 -0.74 4.80
CA GLY A 291 28.17 -0.89 5.06
C GLY A 291 28.84 0.46 5.29
N THR A 292 29.59 0.59 6.37
CA THR A 292 30.39 1.81 6.62
C THR A 292 31.56 1.88 5.67
N GLY A 293 32.07 3.09 5.42
CA GLY A 293 33.39 3.24 4.80
C GLY A 293 34.48 2.69 5.72
N GLY A 294 35.53 2.14 5.12
CA GLY A 294 36.70 1.67 5.88
C GLY A 294 37.45 2.83 6.52
N VAL A 295 38.00 2.61 7.72
CA VAL A 295 38.78 3.66 8.41
C VAL A 295 40.08 3.97 7.68
N GLY A 296 40.51 5.23 7.71
CA GLY A 296 41.82 5.63 7.19
C GLY A 296 42.94 5.23 8.14
N GLY A 297 44.08 4.83 7.60
CA GLY A 297 45.27 4.59 8.40
C GLY A 297 45.87 5.89 8.91
N THR A 298 46.53 5.86 10.06
CA THR A 298 47.17 7.05 10.66
C THR A 298 48.67 6.86 10.79
N THR A 299 49.40 7.97 10.79
CA THR A 299 50.83 8.06 11.05
C THR A 299 51.20 7.58 12.45
N SER A 300 50.23 7.50 13.37
CA SER A 300 50.37 6.91 14.70
C SER A 300 50.25 5.37 14.72
N GLY A 301 50.13 4.73 13.55
CA GLY A 301 50.15 3.28 13.40
C GLY A 301 48.78 2.59 13.36
N VAL A 302 47.67 3.35 13.27
CA VAL A 302 46.35 2.75 13.03
C VAL A 302 46.32 2.24 11.59
N ALA A 303 45.96 0.97 11.40
CA ALA A 303 45.84 0.37 10.07
C ALA A 303 44.56 0.87 9.38
N ALA A 304 44.61 0.96 8.04
CA ALA A 304 43.42 1.18 7.25
C ALA A 304 42.44 0.00 7.39
N GLY A 305 41.15 0.26 7.15
CA GLY A 305 40.09 -0.75 7.21
C GLY A 305 39.45 -1.02 5.85
N PRO A 306 38.93 -2.24 5.62
CA PRO A 306 38.06 -2.52 4.48
C PRO A 306 36.71 -1.79 4.63
N GLY A 307 36.01 -1.61 3.51
CA GLY A 307 34.62 -1.14 3.53
C GLY A 307 33.66 -2.23 3.99
N GLY A 308 32.53 -1.82 4.56
CA GLY A 308 31.46 -2.72 4.98
C GLY A 308 30.56 -3.16 3.82
N THR A 309 29.95 -4.33 3.95
CA THR A 309 28.91 -4.82 3.04
C THR A 309 27.57 -4.14 3.33
N SER A 310 26.86 -3.75 2.28
CA SER A 310 25.45 -3.30 2.36
C SER A 310 24.51 -4.40 1.84
N SER A 311 23.28 -4.47 2.36
CA SER A 311 22.28 -5.44 1.92
C SER A 311 20.85 -5.00 2.18
N PHE A 312 19.94 -5.57 1.38
CA PHE A 312 18.51 -5.54 1.61
C PHE A 312 18.04 -6.96 1.92
N GLY A 313 17.84 -7.25 3.21
CA GLY A 313 17.62 -8.59 3.73
C GLY A 313 18.73 -9.56 3.31
N GLN A 314 18.33 -10.79 3.00
CA GLN A 314 19.18 -11.80 2.37
C GLN A 314 18.96 -11.87 0.84
N ILE A 315 18.34 -10.83 0.26
CA ILE A 315 17.82 -10.86 -1.11
C ILE A 315 18.87 -10.34 -2.11
N VAL A 316 19.47 -9.19 -1.80
CA VAL A 316 20.48 -8.53 -2.63
C VAL A 316 21.50 -7.82 -1.73
N SER A 317 22.77 -7.87 -2.10
CA SER A 317 23.86 -7.27 -1.33
C SER A 317 24.98 -6.75 -2.23
N ALA A 318 25.81 -5.86 -1.69
CA ALA A 318 27.04 -5.44 -2.32
C ALA A 318 28.16 -5.37 -1.28
N THR A 319 29.27 -6.08 -1.53
CA THR A 319 30.39 -6.13 -0.59
C THR A 319 31.16 -4.81 -0.59
N GLY A 320 31.80 -4.51 0.52
CA GLY A 320 32.72 -3.38 0.58
C GLY A 320 34.03 -3.64 -0.17
N GLY A 321 34.78 -2.58 -0.42
CA GLY A 321 36.13 -2.64 -0.97
C GLY A 321 37.12 -3.26 0.03
N SER A 322 38.01 -4.13 -0.44
CA SER A 322 39.08 -4.73 0.38
C SER A 322 40.37 -3.93 0.31
N LEU A 323 41.25 -4.12 1.31
CA LEU A 323 42.62 -3.64 1.27
C LEU A 323 43.50 -4.58 0.44
N ASN A 324 44.62 -4.08 -0.08
CA ASN A 324 45.63 -4.93 -0.71
C ASN A 324 46.40 -5.72 0.36
N TYR A 325 46.43 -7.04 0.25
CA TYR A 325 47.13 -7.90 1.21
C TYR A 325 48.66 -7.70 1.22
N LEU A 326 49.22 -7.11 0.16
CA LEU A 326 50.63 -6.74 0.05
C LEU A 326 50.93 -5.34 0.59
N ALA A 327 49.90 -4.53 0.86
CA ALA A 327 50.07 -3.21 1.48
C ALA A 327 50.10 -3.35 2.99
N THR A 328 51.07 -2.70 3.64
CA THR A 328 51.21 -2.66 5.09
C THR A 328 51.43 -1.23 5.56
N SER A 329 51.36 -0.97 6.86
CA SER A 329 51.67 0.36 7.42
C SER A 329 53.10 0.82 7.16
N LEU A 330 54.02 -0.08 6.80
CA LEU A 330 55.42 0.24 6.46
C LEU A 330 55.69 0.23 4.94
N ALA A 331 54.80 -0.35 4.15
CA ALA A 331 54.86 -0.40 2.70
C ALA A 331 53.46 -0.11 2.12
N PRO A 332 52.99 1.15 2.18
CA PRO A 332 51.60 1.50 1.91
C PRO A 332 51.29 1.72 0.43
N GLU A 333 52.30 1.66 -0.45
CA GLU A 333 52.26 2.16 -1.83
C GLU A 333 51.27 1.44 -2.74
N ASN A 334 50.98 0.17 -2.44
CA ASN A 334 50.14 -0.66 -3.28
C ASN A 334 48.67 -0.27 -3.17
N GLY A 335 48.04 0.01 -4.31
CA GLY A 335 46.61 0.29 -4.39
C GLY A 335 45.75 -0.89 -3.94
N ALA A 336 44.64 -0.60 -3.25
CA ALA A 336 43.76 -1.57 -2.64
C ALA A 336 43.02 -2.44 -3.67
N THR A 337 42.97 -3.76 -3.43
CA THR A 337 42.32 -4.78 -4.28
C THR A 337 42.07 -6.05 -3.45
N PRO A 338 41.00 -6.84 -3.69
CA PRO A 338 39.95 -6.64 -4.69
C PRO A 338 38.96 -5.54 -4.31
N ALA A 339 38.33 -4.94 -5.33
CA ALA A 339 37.17 -4.09 -5.12
C ALA A 339 35.94 -4.92 -4.73
N GLY A 340 34.93 -4.25 -4.17
CA GLY A 340 33.68 -4.89 -3.79
C GLY A 340 32.86 -5.32 -5.01
N ILE A 341 31.99 -6.32 -4.80
CA ILE A 341 31.15 -6.93 -5.82
C ILE A 341 29.67 -6.86 -5.43
N GLY A 342 28.80 -6.66 -6.42
CA GLY A 342 27.36 -6.92 -6.27
C GLY A 342 27.05 -8.41 -6.24
N ILE A 343 26.09 -8.83 -5.41
CA ILE A 343 25.67 -10.22 -5.27
C ILE A 343 24.14 -10.28 -5.18
N GLY A 344 23.55 -11.18 -5.97
CA GLY A 344 22.12 -11.48 -5.92
C GLY A 344 21.23 -10.43 -6.59
N GLY A 345 21.80 -9.45 -7.31
CA GLY A 345 21.06 -8.53 -8.17
C GLY A 345 20.70 -9.14 -9.53
N ASP A 346 19.71 -8.55 -10.20
CA ASP A 346 19.50 -8.74 -11.64
C ASP A 346 20.64 -8.08 -12.44
N VAL A 347 21.22 -7.01 -11.87
CA VAL A 347 22.45 -6.37 -12.31
C VAL A 347 23.45 -6.37 -11.15
N ASN A 348 24.67 -6.83 -11.41
CA ASN A 348 25.76 -6.83 -10.44
C ASN A 348 27.00 -6.22 -11.08
N PHE A 349 27.57 -5.20 -10.43
CA PHE A 349 28.80 -4.55 -10.87
C PHE A 349 29.87 -4.62 -9.78
N THR A 350 31.11 -4.73 -10.24
CA THR A 350 32.31 -4.65 -9.39
C THR A 350 32.73 -3.19 -9.32
N GLY A 351 33.15 -2.72 -8.15
CA GLY A 351 33.82 -1.42 -8.02
C GLY A 351 35.20 -1.42 -8.68
N SER A 352 35.85 -0.26 -8.72
CA SER A 352 37.24 -0.18 -9.16
C SER A 352 38.22 -0.40 -8.01
N ALA A 353 39.36 -1.02 -8.30
CA ALA A 353 40.49 -1.08 -7.39
C ALA A 353 41.07 0.34 -7.16
N GLY A 354 41.76 0.51 -6.03
CA GLY A 354 42.58 1.70 -5.81
C GLY A 354 43.86 1.63 -6.62
N LEU A 355 44.40 2.78 -7.02
CA LEU A 355 45.67 2.87 -7.72
C LEU A 355 46.83 3.02 -6.75
N ALA A 356 48.03 2.61 -7.17
CA ALA A 356 49.24 2.79 -6.38
C ALA A 356 49.60 4.27 -6.23
N GLY A 357 50.26 4.60 -5.12
CA GLY A 357 50.93 5.90 -4.95
C GLY A 357 52.15 5.98 -5.85
N MET A 358 52.51 7.19 -6.30
CA MET A 358 53.70 7.39 -7.13
C MET A 358 54.46 8.63 -6.67
N LEU A 359 55.77 8.46 -6.49
CA LEU A 359 56.67 9.52 -6.03
C LEU A 359 56.11 10.12 -4.72
N ASN A 360 55.79 11.41 -4.74
CA ASN A 360 55.29 12.14 -3.59
C ASN A 360 53.75 12.28 -3.57
N GLN A 361 53.04 11.68 -4.52
CA GLN A 361 51.58 11.77 -4.65
C GLN A 361 50.90 10.47 -4.22
N GLY A 362 49.83 10.62 -3.44
CA GLY A 362 48.97 9.50 -3.05
C GLY A 362 48.27 8.85 -4.24
N GLY A 363 47.97 7.56 -4.11
CA GLY A 363 47.23 6.82 -5.13
C GLY A 363 45.76 7.22 -5.20
N MET A 364 45.16 7.13 -6.38
CA MET A 364 43.72 7.41 -6.55
C MET A 364 42.86 6.32 -5.90
N GLY A 365 41.80 6.73 -5.22
CA GLY A 365 40.76 5.84 -4.69
C GLY A 365 39.86 5.31 -5.81
N GLY A 366 39.48 4.04 -5.69
CA GLY A 366 38.58 3.38 -6.63
C GLY A 366 37.20 4.02 -6.69
N ALA A 367 36.55 3.98 -7.85
CA ALA A 367 35.19 4.45 -8.05
C ALA A 367 34.16 3.32 -7.87
N ALA A 368 33.10 3.57 -7.10
CA ALA A 368 31.95 2.68 -7.07
C ALA A 368 31.11 2.84 -8.36
N PRO A 369 30.41 1.80 -8.84
CA PRO A 369 29.52 1.93 -9.98
C PRO A 369 28.43 2.97 -9.71
N ILE A 370 28.24 3.93 -10.63
CA ILE A 370 27.29 5.05 -10.48
C ILE A 370 27.64 5.96 -9.27
N GLY A 371 28.85 5.80 -8.72
CA GLY A 371 29.48 6.69 -7.75
C GLY A 371 30.68 7.41 -8.37
N GLY A 372 31.62 7.83 -7.51
CA GLY A 372 32.85 8.51 -7.93
C GLY A 372 34.09 7.91 -7.31
N GLY A 373 35.24 8.10 -7.95
CA GLY A 373 36.57 7.92 -7.35
C GLY A 373 37.11 9.24 -6.81
N GLN A 374 38.24 9.20 -6.12
CA GLN A 374 38.84 10.39 -5.54
C GLN A 374 40.36 10.40 -5.75
N ASN A 375 40.95 11.59 -5.93
CA ASN A 375 42.40 11.78 -5.99
C ASN A 375 42.87 12.67 -4.83
N SER A 376 44.17 12.63 -4.55
CA SER A 376 44.86 13.41 -3.52
C SER A 376 46.23 13.87 -4.01
N GLY A 377 46.79 14.85 -3.29
CA GLY A 377 48.19 15.25 -3.43
C GLY A 377 48.99 14.76 -2.23
N THR A 378 49.00 15.57 -1.16
CA THR A 378 49.81 15.31 0.05
C THR A 378 49.05 14.55 1.14
N SER A 379 47.82 14.95 1.49
CA SER A 379 46.98 14.25 2.47
C SER A 379 45.98 13.33 1.78
N GLY A 380 45.62 12.21 2.42
CA GLY A 380 44.53 11.36 1.95
C GLY A 380 43.21 12.13 1.89
N ASN A 381 42.36 11.81 0.92
CA ASN A 381 41.02 12.37 0.79
C ASN A 381 39.97 11.28 0.99
N THR A 382 38.91 11.59 1.73
CA THR A 382 37.79 10.67 1.96
C THR A 382 37.18 10.21 0.64
N GLY A 383 36.82 8.93 0.55
CA GLY A 383 36.21 8.36 -0.64
C GLY A 383 34.84 8.98 -0.95
N ASN A 384 34.55 9.14 -2.24
CA ASN A 384 33.30 9.76 -2.67
C ASN A 384 32.09 8.86 -2.36
N PHE A 385 31.02 9.48 -1.87
CA PHE A 385 29.77 8.76 -1.61
C PHE A 385 28.96 8.57 -2.90
N PRO A 386 28.28 7.42 -3.10
CA PRO A 386 28.36 6.20 -2.28
C PRO A 386 29.55 5.31 -2.67
N GLY A 387 30.11 4.62 -1.67
CA GLY A 387 30.99 3.46 -1.85
C GLY A 387 32.38 3.69 -2.46
N GLY A 388 32.79 4.92 -2.74
CA GLY A 388 34.12 5.21 -3.31
C GLY A 388 35.24 4.90 -2.33
N GLY A 389 36.37 4.39 -2.85
CA GLY A 389 37.58 4.19 -2.06
C GLY A 389 38.26 5.51 -1.70
N ALA A 390 38.93 5.58 -0.55
CA ALA A 390 39.71 6.75 -0.17
C ALA A 390 40.90 6.99 -1.11
N ALA A 391 41.32 8.24 -1.30
CA ALA A 391 42.60 8.51 -1.94
C ALA A 391 43.75 8.28 -0.95
N GLY A 392 44.90 7.82 -1.43
CA GLY A 392 46.11 7.61 -0.63
C GLY A 392 46.72 8.91 -0.13
N ALA A 393 47.51 8.87 0.93
CA ALA A 393 48.34 9.99 1.34
C ALA A 393 49.62 10.09 0.51
N GLY A 394 50.05 11.29 0.12
CA GLY A 394 51.37 11.54 -0.46
C GLY A 394 52.44 11.79 0.61
N THR A 395 53.62 12.26 0.21
CA THR A 395 54.75 12.51 1.13
C THR A 395 55.27 13.96 1.11
N GLY A 396 54.54 14.87 0.44
CA GLY A 396 54.91 16.28 0.33
C GLY A 396 56.03 16.56 -0.67
N ALA A 397 56.32 17.83 -0.96
CA ALA A 397 57.28 18.22 -2.01
C ALA A 397 58.69 17.65 -1.83
N GLY A 398 59.13 17.42 -0.58
CA GLY A 398 60.42 16.82 -0.25
C GLY A 398 60.42 15.29 -0.08
N GLY A 399 59.26 14.64 -0.27
CA GLY A 399 59.14 13.18 -0.22
C GLY A 399 59.28 12.52 1.15
N ASN A 400 59.46 13.29 2.22
CA ASN A 400 59.87 12.75 3.53
C ASN A 400 58.88 13.00 4.68
N THR A 401 57.74 13.65 4.40
CA THR A 401 56.72 13.94 5.44
C THR A 401 55.59 12.93 5.32
N ALA A 402 55.35 12.17 6.39
CA ALA A 402 54.21 11.26 6.46
C ALA A 402 52.90 12.03 6.72
N PHE A 403 51.82 11.59 6.08
CA PHE A 403 50.47 12.12 6.25
C PHE A 403 49.48 10.99 6.48
N ASP A 404 48.44 11.28 7.25
CA ASP A 404 47.36 10.32 7.48
C ASP A 404 46.63 9.98 6.18
N GLY A 405 46.21 8.72 6.09
CA GLY A 405 45.28 8.25 5.07
C GLY A 405 43.88 8.78 5.35
N ALA A 406 42.91 8.32 4.54
CA ALA A 406 41.54 8.76 4.66
C ALA A 406 40.55 7.61 4.68
N ALA A 407 39.35 7.89 5.17
CA ALA A 407 38.28 6.91 5.23
C ALA A 407 37.62 6.69 3.87
N GLY A 408 37.14 5.49 3.61
CA GLY A 408 36.32 5.21 2.43
C GLY A 408 34.93 5.86 2.52
N GLY A 409 34.26 5.98 1.39
CA GLY A 409 32.87 6.41 1.32
C GLY A 409 31.93 5.34 1.88
N GLY A 410 30.91 5.76 2.64
CA GLY A 410 29.86 4.85 3.13
C GLY A 410 29.03 4.23 2.00
N GLY A 411 28.45 3.07 2.27
CA GLY A 411 27.49 2.41 1.38
C GLY A 411 26.14 3.13 1.35
N LEU A 412 25.25 2.66 0.49
CA LEU A 412 23.90 3.21 0.32
C LEU A 412 22.95 2.08 -0.06
N VAL A 413 21.71 2.13 0.44
CA VAL A 413 20.61 1.31 -0.08
C VAL A 413 19.45 2.23 -0.46
N VAL A 414 18.93 2.10 -1.68
CA VAL A 414 17.75 2.83 -2.16
C VAL A 414 16.67 1.82 -2.51
N VAL A 415 15.46 2.05 -2.01
CA VAL A 415 14.28 1.25 -2.29
C VAL A 415 13.25 2.12 -2.99
N ARG A 416 12.74 1.66 -4.13
CA ARG A 416 11.63 2.27 -4.86
C ARG A 416 10.49 1.27 -4.98
N TRP A 417 9.27 1.67 -4.67
CA TRP A 417 8.10 0.79 -4.70
C TRP A 417 6.96 1.42 -5.49
#